data_AF-A0A0C2GR96-F1
#
_entry.id   AF-A0A0C2GR96-F1
#
_cell.length_a   1.000
_cell.length_b   1.000
_cell.length_c   1.000
_cell.angle_alpha   90.00
_cell.angle_beta   90.00
_cell.angle_gamma   90.00
#
_symmetry.space_group_name_H-M   'P 1'
#
loop_
_entity.id
_entity.type
_entity.pdbx_description
1 polymer ?
#
loop_
_entity_poly.entity_id
_entity_poly.type
_entity_poly.pdbx_seq_one_letter_code
_entity_poly.pdbx_strand_id
1 'polypeptide(L)' 'MRILVTGAAGFIGSHTTLELVEAGYEVMCIDNFSNSVS' A
#
# COMPACT_ATOMS: atom_id res chain seq x y z
N MET A 1 15.94 -2.48 -0.43
CA MET A 1 15.04 -2.81 -1.58
C MET A 1 13.97 -1.74 -1.62
N ARG A 2 13.58 -1.23 -2.80
CA ARG A 2 12.46 -0.30 -2.96
C ARG A 2 11.25 -1.04 -3.52
N ILE A 3 10.07 -0.85 -2.93
CA ILE A 3 8.83 -1.56 -3.29
C ILE A 3 7.77 -0.55 -3.70
N LEU A 4 7.09 -0.80 -4.82
CA LEU A 4 5.93 -0.04 -5.27
C LEU A 4 4.66 -0.87 -5.02
N VAL A 5 3.71 -0.33 -4.24
CA VAL A 5 2.41 -0.95 -3.98
C VAL A 5 1.32 -0.16 -4.69
N THR A 6 0.64 -0.80 -5.65
CA THR A 6 -0.54 -0.24 -6.32
C THR A 6 -1.82 -0.70 -5.61
N GLY A 7 -2.85 0.14 -5.52
CA GLY A 7 -4.06 -0.18 -4.75
C GLY A 7 -3.80 -0.15 -3.24
N ALA A 8 -2.82 0.64 -2.79
CA ALA A 8 -2.31 0.66 -1.42
C ALA A 8 -3.34 1.19 -0.40
N ALA A 9 -4.38 1.90 -0.83
CA ALA A 9 -5.47 2.35 0.04
C ALA A 9 -6.61 1.32 0.16
N GLY A 10 -6.57 0.22 -0.61
CA GLY A 10 -7.50 -0.89 -0.47
C GLY A 10 -7.29 -1.69 0.82
N PHE A 11 -8.23 -2.58 1.14
CA PHE A 11 -8.18 -3.41 2.36
C PHE A 11 -6.86 -4.21 2.45
N ILE A 12 -6.50 -4.93 1.38
CA ILE A 12 -5.28 -5.75 1.35
C ILE A 12 -4.03 -4.86 1.21
N GLY A 13 -4.09 -3.85 0.35
CA GLY A 13 -2.96 -2.96 0.06
C GLY A 13 -2.48 -2.19 1.28
N SER A 14 -3.40 -1.73 2.12
CA SER A 14 -3.08 -0.95 3.32
C SER A 14 -2.37 -1.79 4.39
N HIS A 15 -2.87 -2.99 4.68
CA HIS A 15 -2.23 -3.91 5.62
C HIS A 15 -0.87 -4.42 5.08
N THR A 16 -0.79 -4.73 3.79
CA THR A 16 0.48 -5.16 3.17
C THR A 16 1.52 -4.04 3.25
N THR A 17 1.11 -2.80 2.98
CA THR A 17 2.00 -1.63 3.08
C THR A 17 2.53 -1.45 4.50
N LEU A 18 1.68 -1.61 5.52
CA LEU A 18 2.09 -1.52 6.92
C LEU A 18 3.18 -2.54 7.26
N GLU A 19 2.94 -3.82 6.97
CA GLU A 19 3.90 -4.89 7.24
C GLU A 19 5.24 -4.67 6.53
N LEU A 20 5.22 -4.17 5.29
CA LEU A 20 6.44 -3.86 4.55
C LEU A 20 7.23 -2.70 5.18
N VAL A 21 6.54 -1.66 5.65
CA VAL A 21 7.18 -0.54 6.36
C VAL A 21 7.77 -1.02 7.69
N GLU A 22 7.03 -1.82 8.46
CA GLU A 22 7.49 -2.39 9.73
C GLU A 22 8.69 -3.33 9.56
N ALA A 23 8.77 -4.04 8.43
CA ALA A 23 9.93 -4.85 8.06
C ALA A 23 11.15 -4.03 7.56
N GLY A 24 11.06 -2.69 7.54
CA GLY A 24 12.17 -1.79 7.21
C GLY A 24 12.37 -1.56 5.70
N TYR A 25 11.38 -1.87 4.87
CA TYR A 25 11.43 -1.57 3.44
C TYR A 25 11.07 -0.11 3.15
N GLU A 26 11.68 0.45 2.10
CA GLU A 26 11.26 1.73 1.52
C GLU A 26 10.11 1.46 0.55
N VAL A 27 8.91 1.95 0.88
CA VAL A 27 7.68 1.67 0.15
C VAL A 27 7.11 2.94 -0.47
N MET A 28 6.78 2.89 -1.76
CA MET A 28 6.01 3.90 -2.46
C MET A 28 4.61 3.37 -2.75
N CYS A 29 3.58 4.14 -2.44
CA CYS A 29 2.18 3.75 -2.59
C CYS A 29 1.51 4.57 -3.69
N ILE A 30 0.75 3.89 -4.56
CA ILE A 30 -0.09 4.52 -5.57
C ILE A 30 -1.50 3.94 -5.48
N ASP A 31 -2.50 4.81 -5.41
CA ASP A 31 -3.91 4.43 -5.47
C ASP A 31 -4.70 5.51 -6.22
N ASN A 32 -5.75 5.10 -6.92
CA ASN A 32 -6.66 6.00 -7.64
C ASN A 32 -8.03 6.12 -6.95
N PHE A 33 -8.25 5.42 -5.84
CA PHE A 33 -9.47 5.39 -5.05
C PHE A 33 -10.74 4.99 -5.82
N SER A 34 -10.62 4.31 -6.97
CA SER A 34 -11.78 4.02 -7.83
C SER A 34 -12.80 3.04 -7.21
N ASN A 35 -12.36 2.25 -6.22
CA ASN A 35 -13.18 1.27 -5.50
C ASN A 35 -13.32 1.61 -4.01
N SER A 36 -13.14 2.89 -3.63
CA SER A 36 -13.38 3.37 -2.29
C SER A 36 -14.86 3.71 -2.13
N VAL A 37 -15.62 2.82 -1.49
CA VAL A 37 -17.00 3.09 -1.07
C VAL A 37 -16.98 3.90 0.22
N SER A 38 -17.65 5.05 0.20
CA SER A 38 -17.80 5.99 1.32
C SER A 38 -18.62 5.41 2.47
#